data_AF-A0A7S1PUV5-F1
#
_entry.id   AF-A0A7S1PUV5-F1
#
_cell.length_a   1.000
_cell.length_b   1.000
_cell.length_c   1.000
_cell.angle_alpha   90.00
_cell.angle_beta   90.00
_cell.angle_gamma   90.00
#
_symmetry.space_group_name_H-M   'P 1'
#
loop_
_entity.id
_entity.type
_entity.pdbx_description
1 polymer ?
#
loop_
_entity_poly.entity_id
_entity_poly.type
_entity_poly.pdbx_seq_one_letter_code
_entity_poly.pdbx_strand_id
1 'polypeptide(L)'
;ETMKARIAERAVKAPGRVDDNPQTVEKRLKVFEEQTVPVVKYYGPIGKVRKVNAEKDMDEVNAEARRYFSCRFVYMLGPPGAPVASVSTCLEKQYAYSFIDFTSLLQTYANSEEKESRMVKEELAKGKPVEASIACPLLLAELYRGMALGVQNFVLGGFPQSLKQVEFLEYRVPCIARPLLLDFSRADADDLAGASAGAGGHSLEEIGMQMSAFFGSEMQEMLKKLAGLVRIPCSLASLDG
;
A
#
# COMPACT_ATOMS: atom_id res chain seq x y z
N GLU A 1 -21.46 -30.11 -10.22
CA GLU A 1 -22.72 -29.90 -9.47
C GLU A 1 -22.98 -28.44 -9.09
N THR A 2 -22.13 -27.77 -8.29
CA THR A 2 -22.40 -26.40 -7.78
C THR A 2 -22.60 -25.33 -8.85
N MET A 3 -21.82 -25.35 -9.94
CA MET A 3 -21.97 -24.41 -11.06
C MET A 3 -23.34 -24.53 -11.74
N LYS A 4 -23.81 -25.76 -11.98
CA LYS A 4 -25.11 -26.02 -12.64
C LYS A 4 -26.26 -25.53 -11.76
N ALA A 5 -26.20 -25.79 -10.45
CA ALA A 5 -27.19 -25.32 -9.49
C ALA A 5 -27.30 -23.79 -9.47
N ARG A 6 -26.17 -23.06 -9.51
CA ARG A 6 -26.16 -21.59 -9.52
C ARG A 6 -26.68 -20.98 -10.82
N ILE A 7 -26.47 -21.65 -11.96
CA ILE A 7 -27.02 -21.21 -13.25
C ILE A 7 -28.55 -21.38 -13.23
N ALA A 8 -29.04 -22.51 -12.72
CA ALA A 8 -30.48 -22.74 -12.58
C ALA A 8 -31.14 -21.71 -11.63
N GLU A 9 -30.53 -21.42 -10.48
CA GLU A 9 -31.04 -20.42 -9.54
C GLU A 9 -31.08 -19.00 -10.15
N ARG A 10 -30.06 -18.64 -10.95
CA ARG A 10 -30.02 -17.35 -11.67
C ARG A 10 -31.08 -17.26 -12.76
N ALA A 11 -31.31 -18.33 -13.52
CA ALA A 11 -32.35 -18.37 -14.54
C ALA A 11 -33.75 -18.13 -13.95
N VAL A 12 -33.97 -18.55 -12.69
CA VAL A 12 -35.23 -18.30 -11.95
C VAL A 12 -35.30 -16.87 -11.40
N LYS A 13 -34.21 -16.34 -10.83
CA LYS A 13 -34.19 -15.01 -10.19
C LYS A 13 -34.12 -13.83 -11.18
N ALA A 14 -33.55 -14.03 -12.36
CA ALA A 14 -33.42 -13.00 -13.41
C ALA A 14 -33.98 -13.51 -14.75
N PRO A 15 -35.31 -13.67 -14.86
CA PRO A 15 -35.94 -14.16 -16.08
C PRO A 15 -35.71 -13.16 -17.21
N GLY A 16 -34.99 -13.58 -18.25
CA GLY A 16 -34.60 -12.72 -19.39
C GLY A 16 -33.17 -12.92 -19.88
N ARG A 17 -32.34 -13.66 -19.14
CA ARG A 17 -31.01 -14.10 -19.60
C ARG A 17 -31.13 -15.23 -20.61
N VAL A 18 -31.02 -14.86 -21.89
CA VAL A 18 -31.08 -15.79 -23.05
C VAL A 18 -29.94 -16.83 -23.01
N ASP A 19 -28.91 -16.57 -22.22
CA ASP A 19 -27.66 -17.31 -22.16
C ASP A 19 -27.58 -18.42 -21.10
N ASP A 20 -28.57 -18.56 -20.21
CA ASP A 20 -28.62 -19.58 -19.14
C ASP A 20 -29.36 -20.87 -19.57
N ASN A 21 -29.22 -21.28 -20.84
CA ASN A 21 -29.70 -22.57 -21.34
C ASN A 21 -28.56 -23.62 -21.42
N PRO A 22 -28.87 -24.93 -21.33
CA PRO A 22 -27.84 -25.98 -21.25
C PRO A 22 -26.82 -25.97 -22.40
N GLN A 23 -27.29 -25.73 -23.64
CA GLN A 23 -26.45 -25.71 -24.84
C GLN A 23 -25.48 -24.52 -24.84
N THR A 24 -25.91 -23.35 -24.35
CA THR A 24 -25.08 -22.15 -24.28
C THR A 24 -24.03 -22.27 -23.17
N VAL A 25 -24.38 -22.91 -22.04
CA VAL A 25 -23.46 -23.19 -20.93
C VAL A 25 -22.33 -24.11 -21.39
N GLU A 26 -22.65 -25.18 -22.12
CA GLU A 26 -21.64 -26.11 -22.65
C GLU A 26 -20.69 -25.41 -23.64
N LYS A 27 -21.25 -24.62 -24.57
CA LYS A 27 -20.44 -23.82 -25.51
C LYS A 27 -19.51 -22.85 -24.79
N ARG A 28 -20.00 -22.19 -23.72
CA ARG A 28 -19.20 -21.27 -22.91
C ARG A 28 -18.11 -21.97 -22.10
N LEU A 29 -18.37 -23.16 -21.59
CA LEU A 29 -17.37 -23.95 -20.89
C LEU A 29 -16.23 -24.32 -21.83
N LYS A 30 -16.56 -24.75 -23.05
CA LYS A 30 -15.58 -25.04 -24.10
C LYS A 30 -14.74 -23.80 -24.46
N VAL A 31 -15.39 -22.65 -24.66
CA VAL A 31 -14.68 -21.37 -24.91
C VAL A 31 -13.80 -20.98 -23.72
N PHE A 32 -14.25 -21.18 -22.48
CA PHE A 32 -13.46 -20.90 -21.28
C PHE A 32 -12.20 -21.77 -21.22
N GLU A 33 -12.33 -23.07 -21.54
CA GLU A 33 -11.19 -23.99 -21.62
C GLU A 33 -10.20 -23.61 -22.74
N GLU A 34 -10.71 -23.25 -23.92
CA GLU A 34 -9.89 -22.93 -25.08
C GLU A 34 -9.20 -21.56 -24.98
N GLN A 35 -9.87 -20.55 -24.40
CA GLN A 35 -9.41 -19.16 -24.42
C GLN A 35 -8.99 -18.62 -23.05
N THR A 36 -9.73 -18.93 -21.99
CA THR A 36 -9.49 -18.34 -20.65
C THR A 36 -8.46 -19.13 -19.84
N VAL A 37 -8.45 -20.47 -19.94
CA VAL A 37 -7.46 -21.29 -19.23
C VAL A 37 -6.01 -20.96 -19.64
N PRO A 38 -5.67 -20.71 -20.92
CA PRO A 38 -4.35 -20.22 -21.30
C PRO A 38 -3.95 -18.91 -20.60
N VAL A 39 -4.88 -17.98 -20.39
CA VAL A 39 -4.63 -16.73 -19.66
C VAL A 39 -4.27 -17.02 -18.20
N VAL A 40 -4.98 -17.95 -17.55
CA VAL A 40 -4.66 -18.39 -16.19
C VAL A 40 -3.30 -19.09 -16.13
N LYS A 41 -2.97 -19.92 -17.12
CA LYS A 41 -1.66 -20.58 -17.25
C LYS A 41 -0.52 -19.59 -17.48
N TYR A 42 -0.78 -18.49 -18.19
CA TYR A 42 0.19 -17.41 -18.39
C TYR A 42 0.46 -16.63 -17.10
N TYR A 43 -0.59 -16.18 -16.39
CA TYR A 43 -0.43 -15.36 -15.19
C TYR A 43 -0.06 -16.16 -13.93
N GLY A 44 -0.30 -17.47 -13.91
CA GLY A 44 -0.04 -18.34 -12.77
C GLY A 44 1.43 -18.35 -12.31
N PRO A 45 2.39 -18.68 -13.18
CA PRO A 45 3.82 -18.73 -12.85
C PRO A 45 4.39 -17.39 -12.40
N ILE A 46 3.84 -16.27 -12.89
CA ILE A 46 4.28 -14.91 -12.51
C ILE A 46 3.56 -14.38 -11.26
N GLY A 47 2.84 -15.24 -10.54
CA GLY A 47 2.21 -14.90 -9.25
C GLY A 47 1.02 -13.94 -9.34
N LYS A 48 0.52 -13.67 -10.54
CA LYS A 48 -0.59 -12.73 -10.81
C LYS A 48 -1.98 -13.39 -10.83
N VAL A 49 -2.05 -14.70 -10.56
CA VAL A 49 -3.32 -15.42 -10.34
C VAL A 49 -3.48 -15.72 -8.86
N ARG A 50 -4.67 -15.43 -8.33
CA ARG A 50 -5.13 -15.88 -7.03
C ARG A 50 -6.36 -16.75 -7.23
N LYS A 51 -6.37 -17.95 -6.63
CA LYS A 51 -7.49 -18.88 -6.71
C LYS A 51 -8.42 -18.62 -5.52
N VAL A 52 -9.72 -18.51 -5.79
CA VAL A 52 -10.78 -18.45 -4.78
C VAL A 52 -11.66 -19.68 -4.99
N ASN A 53 -11.95 -20.44 -3.93
CA ASN A 53 -12.86 -21.57 -4.05
C ASN A 53 -14.31 -21.09 -4.20
N ALA A 54 -14.81 -21.08 -5.44
CA ALA A 54 -16.16 -20.66 -5.75
C ALA A 54 -17.26 -21.67 -5.37
N GLU A 55 -16.94 -22.86 -4.86
CA GLU A 55 -17.95 -23.87 -4.45
C GLU A 55 -18.59 -23.59 -3.08
N LYS A 56 -17.92 -22.81 -2.24
CA LYS A 56 -18.40 -22.34 -0.93
C LYS A 56 -19.59 -21.39 -1.06
N ASP A 57 -20.24 -21.05 0.04
CA ASP A 57 -21.31 -20.05 0.02
C ASP A 57 -20.82 -18.67 -0.48
N MET A 58 -21.75 -17.81 -0.91
CA MET A 58 -21.40 -16.52 -1.49
C MET A 58 -20.69 -15.57 -0.51
N ASP A 59 -21.03 -15.60 0.77
CA ASP A 59 -20.40 -14.77 1.80
C ASP A 59 -18.97 -15.23 2.07
N GLU A 60 -18.73 -16.54 2.13
CA GLU A 60 -17.39 -17.12 2.23
C GLU A 60 -16.54 -16.82 0.99
N VAL A 61 -17.10 -16.97 -0.21
CA VAL A 61 -16.44 -16.62 -1.48
C VAL A 61 -16.07 -15.13 -1.49
N ASN A 62 -17.00 -14.26 -1.08
CA ASN A 62 -16.78 -12.82 -1.00
C ASN A 62 -15.70 -12.48 0.04
N ALA A 63 -15.72 -13.12 1.20
CA ALA A 63 -14.71 -12.93 2.24
C ALA A 63 -13.31 -13.38 1.77
N GLU A 64 -13.21 -14.51 1.08
CA GLU A 64 -11.96 -15.02 0.51
C GLU A 64 -11.43 -14.10 -0.60
N ALA A 65 -12.31 -13.62 -1.49
CA ALA A 65 -11.94 -12.68 -2.54
C ALA A 65 -11.42 -11.35 -1.98
N ARG A 66 -12.09 -10.79 -0.95
CA ARG A 66 -11.70 -9.54 -0.28
C ARG A 66 -10.26 -9.56 0.23
N ARG A 67 -9.77 -10.71 0.70
CA ARG A 67 -8.38 -10.87 1.21
C ARG A 67 -7.30 -10.55 0.16
N TYR A 68 -7.61 -10.61 -1.13
CA TYR A 68 -6.63 -10.29 -2.17
C TYR A 68 -6.54 -8.79 -2.49
N PHE A 69 -7.62 -8.05 -2.19
CA PHE A 69 -7.70 -6.60 -2.37
C PHE A 69 -7.13 -5.85 -1.17
N SER A 70 -7.38 -6.35 0.04
CA SER A 70 -6.85 -5.77 1.27
C SER A 70 -5.46 -6.31 1.60
N CYS A 71 -4.51 -5.44 1.88
CA CYS A 71 -3.26 -5.79 2.53
C CYS A 71 -3.29 -5.27 3.96
N ARG A 72 -2.61 -5.96 4.88
CA ARG A 72 -2.62 -5.55 6.29
C ARG A 72 -1.92 -4.22 6.47
N PHE A 73 -0.81 -4.02 5.75
CA PHE A 73 -0.07 -2.77 5.76
C PHE A 73 0.01 -2.18 4.35
N VAL A 74 -0.30 -0.89 4.25
CA VAL A 74 0.09 -0.05 3.12
C VAL A 74 1.18 0.88 3.63
N TYR A 75 2.40 0.78 3.08
CA TYR A 75 3.45 1.75 3.38
C TYR A 75 3.29 2.92 2.43
N MET A 76 2.88 4.07 2.96
CA MET A 76 2.68 5.28 2.17
C MET A 76 3.99 6.06 2.13
N LEU A 77 4.68 5.96 1.01
CA LEU A 77 5.99 6.53 0.77
C LEU A 77 5.87 7.74 -0.15
N GLY A 78 6.65 8.77 0.12
CA GLY A 78 6.71 9.96 -0.71
C GLY A 78 7.77 10.92 -0.17
N PRO A 79 8.30 11.85 -0.98
CA PRO A 79 9.20 12.86 -0.48
C PRO A 79 8.46 13.86 0.43
N PRO A 80 9.18 14.67 1.21
CA PRO A 80 8.58 15.82 1.90
C PRO A 80 7.75 16.67 0.93
N GLY A 81 6.55 17.07 1.37
CA GLY A 81 5.58 17.79 0.51
C GLY A 81 4.63 16.89 -0.28
N ALA A 82 4.89 15.58 -0.37
CA ALA A 82 3.90 14.64 -0.90
C ALA A 82 2.62 14.64 -0.05
N PRO A 83 1.43 14.50 -0.66
CA PRO A 83 0.14 14.51 0.04
C PRO A 83 -0.14 13.18 0.77
N VAL A 84 0.86 12.63 1.48
CA VAL A 84 0.79 11.34 2.19
C VAL A 84 -0.39 11.31 3.15
N ALA A 85 -0.55 12.35 3.97
CA ALA A 85 -1.66 12.44 4.93
C ALA A 85 -3.02 12.47 4.22
N SER A 86 -3.20 13.35 3.24
CA SER A 86 -4.45 13.49 2.49
C SER A 86 -4.87 12.17 1.80
N VAL A 87 -3.93 11.52 1.10
CA VAL A 87 -4.18 10.23 0.43
C VAL A 87 -4.48 9.14 1.46
N SER A 88 -3.78 9.13 2.59
CA SER A 88 -4.01 8.14 3.66
C SER A 88 -5.40 8.29 4.28
N THR A 89 -5.85 9.51 4.55
CA THR A 89 -7.21 9.79 5.05
C THR A 89 -8.29 9.36 4.05
N CYS A 90 -8.04 9.48 2.73
CA CYS A 90 -8.95 8.93 1.72
C CYS A 90 -9.06 7.40 1.86
N LEU A 91 -7.95 6.70 2.08
CA LEU A 91 -7.95 5.25 2.29
C LEU A 91 -8.69 4.82 3.55
N GLU A 92 -8.57 5.59 4.64
CA GLU A 92 -9.33 5.32 5.87
C GLU A 92 -10.84 5.40 5.62
N LYS A 93 -11.29 6.51 5.00
CA LYS A 93 -12.72 6.78 4.76
C LYS A 93 -13.36 5.78 3.80
N GLN A 94 -12.64 5.38 2.74
CA GLN A 94 -13.21 4.57 1.66
C GLN A 94 -13.02 3.06 1.86
N TYR A 95 -11.92 2.65 2.51
CA TYR A 95 -11.49 1.24 2.53
C TYR A 95 -11.27 0.68 3.93
N ALA A 96 -11.70 1.40 4.98
CA ALA A 96 -11.63 0.97 6.38
C ALA A 96 -10.20 0.63 6.83
N TYR A 97 -9.22 1.39 6.35
CA TYR A 97 -7.88 1.40 6.92
C TYR A 97 -7.83 2.34 8.13
N SER A 98 -6.83 2.15 8.99
CA SER A 98 -6.45 3.14 10.00
C SER A 98 -5.08 3.71 9.64
N PHE A 99 -5.00 5.03 9.58
CA PHE A 99 -3.79 5.76 9.28
C PHE A 99 -2.98 5.96 10.56
N ILE A 100 -1.71 5.61 10.49
CA ILE A 100 -0.71 5.94 11.50
C ILE A 100 0.32 6.84 10.83
N ASP A 101 0.36 8.10 11.25
CA ASP A 101 1.45 9.01 10.92
C ASP A 101 2.61 8.74 11.87
N PHE A 102 3.61 8.02 11.38
CA PHE A 102 4.78 7.64 12.15
C PHE A 102 5.62 8.84 12.58
N THR A 103 5.71 9.88 11.74
CA THR A 103 6.45 11.10 12.07
C THR A 103 5.78 11.82 13.23
N SER A 104 4.46 11.98 13.17
CA SER A 104 3.66 12.56 14.27
C SER A 104 3.73 11.73 15.55
N LEU A 105 3.72 10.40 15.43
CA LEU A 105 3.87 9.49 16.57
C LEU A 105 5.22 9.70 17.28
N LEU A 106 6.32 9.75 16.52
CA LEU A 106 7.65 10.00 17.08
C LEU A 106 7.77 11.38 17.71
N GLN A 107 7.22 12.42 17.07
CA GLN A 107 7.23 13.79 17.61
C GLN A 107 6.41 13.89 18.91
N THR A 108 5.23 13.25 18.94
CA THR A 108 4.38 13.21 20.14
C THR A 108 5.11 12.52 21.28
N TYR A 109 5.73 11.37 21.02
CA TYR A 109 6.50 10.64 22.02
C TYR A 109 7.72 11.43 22.51
N ALA A 110 8.44 12.11 21.61
CA ALA A 110 9.60 12.94 21.95
C ALA A 110 9.26 14.14 22.86
N ASN A 111 7.99 14.58 22.86
CA ASN A 111 7.49 15.66 23.71
C ASN A 111 6.77 15.16 24.97
N SER A 112 6.70 13.85 25.18
CA SER A 112 6.11 13.25 26.38
C SER A 112 7.07 13.25 27.57
N GLU A 113 6.52 12.97 28.75
CA GLU A 113 7.29 12.83 30.00
C GLU A 113 7.92 11.42 30.17
N GLU A 114 7.79 10.55 29.17
CA GLU A 114 8.33 9.19 29.20
C GLU A 114 9.86 9.15 29.31
N LYS A 115 10.38 8.11 29.95
CA LYS A 115 11.81 8.00 30.26
C LYS A 115 12.68 8.00 29.00
N GLU A 116 12.22 7.36 27.93
CA GLU A 116 12.91 7.24 26.65
C GLU A 116 12.62 8.41 25.68
N SER A 117 11.75 9.38 26.05
CA SER A 117 11.37 10.50 25.17
C SER A 117 12.57 11.36 24.75
N ARG A 118 13.52 11.56 25.68
CA ARG A 118 14.76 12.31 25.45
C ARG A 118 15.61 11.69 24.35
N MET A 119 15.73 10.36 24.33
CA MET A 119 16.50 9.63 23.33
C MET A 119 15.88 9.79 21.94
N VAL A 120 14.55 9.69 21.83
CA VAL A 120 13.86 9.92 20.55
C VAL A 120 14.05 11.36 20.07
N LYS A 121 13.97 12.33 20.98
CA LYS A 121 14.17 13.76 20.67
C LYS A 121 15.59 14.03 20.15
N GLU A 122 16.60 13.43 20.76
CA GLU A 122 17.99 13.54 20.33
C GLU A 122 18.22 12.91 18.96
N GLU A 123 17.65 11.73 18.68
CA GLU A 123 17.76 11.10 17.35
C GLU A 123 17.05 11.92 16.26
N LEU A 124 15.85 12.44 16.54
CA LEU A 124 15.12 13.30 15.61
C LEU A 124 15.90 14.59 15.27
N ALA A 125 16.60 15.18 16.25
CA ALA A 125 17.41 16.38 16.05
C ALA A 125 18.60 16.17 15.10
N LYS A 126 19.05 14.92 14.91
CA LYS A 126 20.13 14.59 13.96
C LYS A 126 19.68 14.62 12.50
N GLY A 127 18.37 14.72 12.23
CA GLY A 127 17.82 14.73 10.87
C GLY A 127 18.00 13.41 10.12
N LYS A 128 18.27 12.31 10.83
CA LYS A 128 18.38 10.96 10.27
C LYS A 128 17.19 10.10 10.72
N PRO A 129 16.86 9.02 9.99
CA PRO A 129 15.90 8.04 10.46
C PRO A 129 16.22 7.56 11.89
N VAL A 130 15.21 7.53 12.75
CA VAL A 130 15.38 7.02 14.12
C VAL A 130 15.65 5.51 14.05
N GLU A 131 16.61 5.03 14.84
CA GLU A 131 16.99 3.61 14.89
C GLU A 131 15.78 2.70 15.16
N ALA A 132 15.75 1.56 14.46
CA ALA A 132 14.60 0.65 14.48
C ALA A 132 14.28 0.11 15.89
N SER A 133 15.31 -0.12 16.71
CA SER A 133 15.17 -0.58 18.10
C SER A 133 14.43 0.41 19.00
N ILE A 134 14.40 1.69 18.62
CA ILE A 134 13.74 2.77 19.36
C ILE A 134 12.38 3.07 18.74
N ALA A 135 12.33 3.19 17.42
CA ALA A 135 11.18 3.70 16.71
C ALA A 135 10.08 2.63 16.49
N CYS A 136 10.46 1.41 16.16
CA CYS A 136 9.50 0.34 15.87
C CYS A 136 8.69 -0.13 17.08
N PRO A 137 9.22 -0.19 18.33
CA PRO A 137 8.41 -0.47 19.51
C PRO A 137 7.22 0.50 19.69
N LEU A 138 7.41 1.79 19.41
CA LEU A 138 6.35 2.80 19.49
C LEU A 138 5.26 2.54 18.45
N LEU A 139 5.67 2.26 17.21
CA LEU A 139 4.75 1.88 16.14
C LEU A 139 3.99 0.58 16.48
N LEU A 140 4.67 -0.43 17.01
CA LEU A 140 4.05 -1.69 17.41
C LEU A 140 3.00 -1.48 18.51
N ALA A 141 3.28 -0.63 19.49
CA ALA A 141 2.32 -0.31 20.54
C ALA A 141 1.03 0.28 19.95
N GLU A 142 1.16 1.24 19.03
CA GLU A 142 0.01 1.85 18.36
C GLU A 142 -0.75 0.86 17.46
N LEU A 143 -0.02 0.01 16.73
CA LEU A 143 -0.60 -1.07 15.95
C LEU A 143 -1.39 -2.06 16.81
N TYR A 144 -0.81 -2.54 17.92
CA TYR A 144 -1.50 -3.48 18.83
C TYR A 144 -2.72 -2.84 19.50
N ARG A 145 -2.65 -1.55 19.83
CA ARG A 145 -3.81 -0.79 20.31
C ARG A 145 -4.93 -0.77 19.27
N GLY A 146 -4.61 -0.46 18.01
CA GLY A 146 -5.59 -0.51 16.90
C GLY A 146 -6.16 -1.91 16.70
N MET A 147 -5.32 -2.94 16.71
CA MET A 147 -5.75 -4.34 16.58
C MET A 147 -6.70 -4.76 17.70
N ALA A 148 -6.44 -4.34 18.94
CA ALA A 148 -7.31 -4.62 20.08
C ALA A 148 -8.70 -3.96 19.93
N LEU A 149 -8.79 -2.85 19.20
CA LEU A 149 -10.04 -2.17 18.84
C LEU A 149 -10.70 -2.76 17.57
N GLY A 150 -10.15 -3.85 17.02
CA GLY A 150 -10.70 -4.53 15.85
C GLY A 150 -10.18 -4.04 14.50
N VAL A 151 -9.23 -3.10 14.48
CA VAL A 151 -8.61 -2.62 13.23
C VAL A 151 -7.77 -3.73 12.61
N GLN A 152 -8.02 -4.02 11.33
CA GLN A 152 -7.33 -5.07 10.59
C GLN A 152 -6.32 -4.57 9.56
N ASN A 153 -6.52 -3.36 9.04
CA ASN A 153 -5.73 -2.81 7.93
C ASN A 153 -5.20 -1.43 8.33
N PHE A 154 -3.92 -1.18 8.06
CA PHE A 154 -3.26 0.07 8.43
C PHE A 154 -2.54 0.69 7.24
N VAL A 155 -2.63 2.02 7.15
CA VAL A 155 -1.77 2.82 6.27
C VAL A 155 -0.71 3.44 7.18
N LEU A 156 0.56 3.18 6.89
CA LEU A 156 1.68 3.73 7.66
C LEU A 156 2.32 4.84 6.83
N GLY A 157 2.11 6.09 7.24
CA GLY A 157 2.75 7.25 6.61
C GLY A 157 4.03 7.62 7.33
N GLY A 158 5.05 8.05 6.58
CA GLY A 158 6.36 8.36 7.14
C GLY A 158 7.15 7.14 7.63
N PHE A 159 6.64 5.93 7.36
CA PHE A 159 7.25 4.65 7.68
C PHE A 159 7.15 3.71 6.46
N PRO A 160 8.13 2.84 6.21
CA PRO A 160 9.47 2.81 6.83
C PRO A 160 10.36 3.97 6.37
N GLN A 161 11.38 4.27 7.17
CA GLN A 161 12.45 5.21 6.86
C GLN A 161 13.79 4.49 6.59
N SER A 162 13.90 3.22 6.97
CA SER A 162 15.07 2.37 6.71
C SER A 162 14.68 0.91 6.53
N LEU A 163 15.58 0.11 5.94
CA LEU A 163 15.37 -1.33 5.76
C LEU A 163 15.23 -2.07 7.08
N LYS A 164 16.04 -1.71 8.09
CA LYS A 164 15.98 -2.33 9.41
C LYS A 164 14.61 -2.17 10.07
N GLN A 165 13.94 -1.04 9.83
CA GLN A 165 12.59 -0.80 10.35
C GLN A 165 11.57 -1.74 9.70
N VAL A 166 11.66 -1.95 8.38
CA VAL A 166 10.80 -2.92 7.66
C VAL A 166 11.04 -4.32 8.18
N GLU A 167 12.31 -4.75 8.20
CA GLU A 167 12.71 -6.08 8.65
C GLU A 167 12.21 -6.35 10.08
N PHE A 168 12.35 -5.36 10.97
CA PHE A 168 11.84 -5.46 12.33
C PHE A 168 10.31 -5.62 12.36
N LEU A 169 9.57 -4.77 11.65
CA LEU A 169 8.11 -4.82 11.66
C LEU A 169 7.58 -6.13 11.05
N GLU A 170 8.11 -6.54 9.89
CA GLU A 170 7.68 -7.75 9.19
C GLU A 170 8.06 -9.03 9.97
N TYR A 171 9.16 -9.01 10.71
CA TYR A 171 9.50 -10.10 11.64
C TYR A 171 8.50 -10.20 12.80
N ARG A 172 8.05 -9.05 13.35
CA ARG A 172 7.15 -9.00 14.52
C ARG A 172 5.67 -9.20 14.15
N VAL A 173 5.27 -8.74 12.97
CA VAL A 173 3.91 -8.87 12.44
C VAL A 173 4.00 -9.39 10.99
N PRO A 174 4.21 -10.71 10.80
CA PRO A 174 4.27 -11.30 9.47
C PRO A 174 2.93 -11.10 8.76
N CYS A 175 2.95 -10.37 7.65
CA CYS A 175 1.74 -10.09 6.88
C CYS A 175 2.06 -9.68 5.44
N ILE A 176 0.99 -9.51 4.65
CA ILE A 176 1.11 -8.91 3.32
C ILE A 176 1.13 -7.40 3.49
N ALA A 177 2.28 -6.80 3.20
CA ALA A 177 2.44 -5.37 3.08
C ALA A 177 2.50 -4.95 1.60
N ARG A 178 2.04 -3.74 1.29
CA ARG A 178 2.18 -3.13 -0.05
C ARG A 178 2.76 -1.72 0.08
N PRO A 179 3.96 -1.47 -0.43
CA PRO A 179 4.48 -0.12 -0.50
C PRO A 179 3.88 0.63 -1.70
N LEU A 180 3.43 1.85 -1.45
CA LEU A 180 2.90 2.78 -2.43
C LEU A 180 3.78 4.03 -2.45
N LEU A 181 4.40 4.33 -3.59
CA LEU A 181 5.20 5.53 -3.74
C LEU A 181 4.38 6.61 -4.46
N LEU A 182 4.12 7.70 -3.73
CA LEU A 182 3.66 8.97 -4.26
C LEU A 182 4.85 9.62 -4.97
N ASP A 183 4.90 9.42 -6.27
CA ASP A 183 6.03 9.79 -7.14
C ASP A 183 5.71 11.13 -7.79
N PHE A 184 6.56 12.14 -7.64
CA PHE A 184 6.39 13.39 -8.36
C PHE A 184 6.89 13.22 -9.79
N SER A 185 6.19 13.83 -10.76
CA SER A 185 6.73 13.88 -12.11
C SER A 185 8.02 14.69 -12.11
N ARG A 186 8.89 14.48 -13.11
CA ARG A 186 10.14 15.27 -13.23
C ARG A 186 9.88 16.78 -13.23
N ALA A 187 8.77 17.23 -13.82
CA ALA A 187 8.39 18.64 -13.84
C ALA A 187 8.05 19.18 -12.43
N ASP A 188 7.33 18.39 -11.63
CA ASP A 188 6.99 18.77 -10.24
C ASP A 188 8.23 18.70 -9.32
N ALA A 189 9.20 17.84 -9.63
CA ALA A 189 10.48 17.78 -8.92
C ALA A 189 11.33 19.05 -9.16
N ASP A 190 11.29 19.60 -10.38
CA ASP A 190 11.96 20.86 -10.73
C ASP A 190 11.33 22.05 -9.98
N ASP A 191 9.99 22.07 -9.85
CA ASP A 191 9.28 23.10 -9.08
C ASP A 191 9.55 23.00 -7.58
N LEU A 192 9.62 21.79 -7.01
CA LEU A 192 9.99 21.56 -5.61
C LEU A 192 11.47 21.89 -5.33
N ALA A 193 12.35 21.58 -6.28
CA ALA A 193 13.74 22.00 -6.25
C ALA A 193 13.85 23.52 -6.33
N GLY A 194 13.07 24.20 -7.18
CA GLY A 194 13.00 25.66 -7.27
C GLY A 194 12.43 26.32 -6.00
N ALA A 195 11.48 25.69 -5.33
CA ALA A 195 10.94 26.18 -4.04
C ALA A 195 11.93 26.03 -2.88
N SER A 196 12.83 25.04 -2.94
CA SER A 196 13.91 24.84 -1.96
C SER A 196 15.22 25.55 -2.33
N ALA A 197 15.41 25.86 -3.61
CA ALA A 197 16.55 26.58 -4.17
C ALA A 197 16.08 27.93 -4.74
N GLY A 198 15.92 28.92 -3.87
CA GLY A 198 16.07 30.30 -4.32
C GLY A 198 17.46 30.46 -4.97
N ALA A 199 17.48 30.58 -6.30
CA ALA A 199 18.61 30.85 -7.20
C ALA A 199 19.40 29.63 -7.74
N GLY A 200 19.17 29.31 -9.02
CA GLY A 200 20.12 28.55 -9.84
C GLY A 200 19.45 27.52 -10.74
N GLY A 201 19.44 27.75 -12.05
CA GLY A 201 18.99 26.75 -13.04
C GLY A 201 19.96 25.57 -13.05
N HIS A 202 19.49 24.40 -12.61
CA HIS A 202 20.27 23.17 -12.54
C HIS A 202 19.87 22.18 -13.64
N SER A 203 20.84 21.36 -14.05
CA SER A 203 20.69 20.33 -15.09
C SER A 203 19.96 19.08 -14.60
N LEU A 204 19.41 18.28 -15.53
CA LEU A 204 18.67 17.03 -15.24
C LEU A 204 19.46 16.01 -14.39
N GLU A 205 20.80 15.99 -14.46
CA GLU A 205 21.65 15.16 -13.60
C GLU A 205 21.75 15.70 -12.16
N GLU A 206 21.78 17.02 -12.00
CA GLU A 206 21.81 17.68 -10.68
C GLU A 206 20.49 17.53 -9.93
N ILE A 207 19.36 17.53 -10.65
CA ILE A 207 18.02 17.25 -10.09
C ILE A 207 17.92 15.79 -9.64
N GLY A 208 18.44 14.85 -10.45
CA GLY A 208 18.55 13.43 -10.05
C GLY A 208 19.41 13.23 -8.81
N MET A 209 20.51 14.00 -8.69
CA MET A 209 21.34 14.05 -7.49
C MET A 209 20.63 14.71 -6.30
N GLN A 210 19.85 15.77 -6.48
CA GLN A 210 19.09 16.41 -5.40
C GLN A 210 17.93 15.55 -4.90
N MET A 211 17.20 14.86 -5.78
CA MET A 211 16.24 13.84 -5.37
C MET A 211 16.93 12.71 -4.61
N SER A 212 18.17 12.37 -4.96
CA SER A 212 18.98 11.42 -4.18
C SER A 212 19.41 11.97 -2.81
N ALA A 213 19.62 13.28 -2.70
CA ALA A 213 19.85 13.96 -1.44
C ALA A 213 18.58 14.00 -0.57
N PHE A 214 17.40 14.15 -1.18
CA PHE A 214 16.11 14.28 -0.48
C PHE A 214 15.68 13.01 0.26
N PHE A 215 15.87 11.84 -0.36
CA PHE A 215 15.52 10.57 0.28
C PHE A 215 16.66 10.05 1.18
N GLY A 216 17.89 10.53 1.02
CA GLY A 216 19.05 9.93 1.67
C GLY A 216 19.38 8.55 1.08
N SER A 217 20.66 8.16 1.16
CA SER A 217 21.15 6.92 0.52
C SER A 217 20.45 5.66 1.03
N GLU A 218 20.13 5.61 2.32
CA GLU A 218 19.50 4.46 2.97
C GLU A 218 18.05 4.24 2.52
N MET A 219 17.26 5.31 2.41
CA MET A 219 15.89 5.23 1.90
C MET A 219 15.87 4.88 0.41
N GLN A 220 16.81 5.38 -0.37
CA GLN A 220 16.92 5.01 -1.78
C GLN A 220 17.23 3.52 -1.96
N GLU A 221 18.12 2.98 -1.14
CA GLU A 221 18.41 1.55 -1.15
C GLU A 221 17.19 0.74 -0.71
N MET A 222 16.44 1.25 0.28
CA MET A 222 15.17 0.67 0.72
C MET A 222 14.15 0.61 -0.41
N LEU A 223 13.90 1.74 -1.09
CA LEU A 223 12.98 1.82 -2.23
C LEU A 223 13.38 0.90 -3.39
N LYS A 224 14.68 0.70 -3.63
CA LYS A 224 15.19 -0.23 -4.66
C LYS A 224 14.96 -1.70 -4.28
N LYS A 225 15.05 -2.03 -2.98
CA LYS A 225 14.89 -3.40 -2.47
C LYS A 225 13.43 -3.80 -2.28
N LEU A 226 12.51 -2.85 -2.12
CA LEU A 226 11.08 -3.12 -2.07
C LEU A 226 10.56 -3.62 -3.44
N ALA A 227 10.45 -4.94 -3.58
CA ALA A 227 9.87 -5.57 -4.75
C ALA A 227 8.38 -5.21 -4.90
N GLY A 228 7.96 -4.82 -6.11
CA GLY A 228 6.54 -4.58 -6.42
C GLY A 228 6.02 -3.18 -6.03
N LEU A 229 6.90 -2.20 -5.87
CA LEU A 229 6.53 -0.80 -5.66
C LEU A 229 5.67 -0.29 -6.82
N VAL A 230 4.47 0.20 -6.50
CA VAL A 230 3.61 0.90 -7.46
C VAL A 230 3.86 2.40 -7.33
N ARG A 231 4.23 3.02 -8.43
CA ARG A 231 4.43 4.47 -8.54
C ARG A 231 3.13 5.13 -8.97
N ILE A 232 2.70 6.14 -8.22
CA ILE A 232 1.54 6.96 -8.56
C ILE A 232 2.05 8.37 -8.84
N PRO A 233 1.94 8.88 -10.07
CA PRO A 233 2.27 10.26 -10.38
C PRO A 233 1.42 11.23 -9.55
N CYS A 234 2.07 12.07 -8.76
CA CYS A 234 1.47 13.19 -8.06
C CYS A 234 1.69 14.45 -8.89
N SER A 235 0.63 15.00 -9.48
CA SER A 235 0.65 16.36 -10.00
C SER A 235 0.41 17.34 -8.85
N LEU A 236 1.26 18.35 -8.69
CA LEU A 236 1.03 19.42 -7.69
C LEU A 236 -0.15 20.33 -8.05
N ALA A 237 -0.60 20.29 -9.31
CA ALA A 237 -1.60 21.20 -9.87
C ALA A 237 -3.05 21.03 -9.35
N SER A 238 -3.33 20.09 -8.43
CA SER A 238 -4.71 19.75 -8.05
C SER A 238 -4.94 19.50 -6.55
N LEU A 239 -4.04 19.96 -5.67
CA LEU A 239 -4.19 19.79 -4.22
C LEU A 239 -4.97 20.95 -3.54
N ASP A 240 -5.40 21.94 -4.31
CA ASP A 240 -6.34 22.97 -3.87
C ASP A 240 -7.79 22.48 -4.13
N GLY A 241 -8.34 21.72 -3.19
CA GLY A 241 -9.72 21.21 -3.24
C GLY A 241 -10.28 20.82 -1.89
#